data_AF-A0AA39RD81-F1
#
_entry.id   AF-A0AA39RD81-F1
#
_cell.length_a   1.000
_cell.length_b   1.000
_cell.length_c   1.000
_cell.angle_alpha   90.00
_cell.angle_beta   90.00
_cell.angle_gamma   90.00
#
_symmetry.space_group_name_H-M   'P 1'
#
loop_
_entity.id
_entity.type
_entity.pdbx_description
1 polymer ?
#
loop_
_entity_poly.entity_id
_entity_poly.type
_entity_poly.pdbx_seq_one_letter_code
_entity_poly.pdbx_strand_id
1 'polypeptide(L)'
;MAESGKKTRGKQVIELKRIEDDKNRAITFSKRKSRIFKKASELATLTSAKVGVVMFSSLGQPYSFGDPSIEDVFNLFMLEGNQPSDDTTNHDVEAYCKMRILKLVQNHDTLIHQLDDVKERGKMLKEITKGKTSQGWWEYPTNDLNAEQLRQMDVAFEKLSKTMHSKLNQKNLGV
;
A
#
# COMPACT_ATOMS: atom_id res chain seq x y z
N MET A 1 -7.58 42.89 39.13
CA MET A 1 -6.38 42.66 38.30
C MET A 1 -6.42 41.22 37.84
N ALA A 2 -6.60 40.95 36.55
CA ALA A 2 -6.66 39.59 36.00
C ALA A 2 -5.36 39.31 35.25
N GLU A 3 -4.54 38.40 35.76
CA GLU A 3 -3.37 37.90 35.04
C GLU A 3 -3.81 37.12 33.81
N SER A 4 -3.54 37.64 32.61
CA SER A 4 -3.77 36.91 31.36
C SER A 4 -2.67 35.85 31.18
N GLY A 5 -2.94 34.62 31.62
CA GLY A 5 -2.05 33.48 31.38
C GLY A 5 -1.84 33.17 29.89
N LYS A 6 -0.64 32.76 29.50
CA LYS A 6 -0.32 32.35 28.11
C LYS A 6 -1.11 31.09 27.74
N LYS A 7 -1.77 31.09 26.56
CA LYS A 7 -2.58 29.97 26.05
C LYS A 7 -1.77 28.70 25.71
N THR A 8 -0.48 28.82 25.38
CA THR A 8 0.36 27.65 25.03
C THR A 8 1.79 27.81 25.55
N ARG A 9 2.49 26.68 25.67
CA ARG A 9 3.90 26.61 26.08
C ARG A 9 4.88 27.08 24.97
N GLY A 10 4.41 27.43 23.77
CA GLY A 10 5.27 27.85 22.66
C GLY A 10 6.17 26.74 22.09
N LYS A 11 7.20 27.13 21.34
CA LYS A 11 8.19 26.19 20.77
C LYS A 11 9.06 25.62 21.89
N GLN A 12 8.95 24.31 22.11
CA GLN A 12 9.79 23.59 23.06
C GLN A 12 11.02 23.02 22.36
N VAL A 13 12.17 23.09 23.01
CA VAL A 13 13.40 22.42 22.57
C VAL A 13 13.26 20.93 22.92
N ILE A 14 13.66 20.07 22.00
CA ILE A 14 13.67 18.61 22.19
C ILE A 14 15.08 18.09 21.95
N GLU A 15 15.43 17.00 22.62
CA GLU A 15 16.71 16.32 22.43
C GLU A 15 16.87 15.80 21.00
N LEU A 16 18.10 15.82 20.47
CA LEU A 16 18.42 15.30 19.14
C LEU A 16 18.62 13.78 19.18
N LYS A 17 17.55 13.07 19.52
CA LYS A 17 17.47 11.61 19.53
C LYS A 17 16.17 11.13 18.86
N ARG A 18 16.01 9.83 18.71
CA ARG A 18 14.75 9.25 18.22
C ARG A 18 13.60 9.65 19.15
N ILE A 19 12.50 10.11 18.58
CA ILE A 19 11.27 10.40 19.33
C ILE A 19 10.54 9.08 19.51
N GLU A 20 10.47 8.59 20.74
CA GLU A 20 9.85 7.28 21.03
C GLU A 20 8.33 7.29 20.83
N ASP A 21 7.64 8.37 21.23
CA ASP A 21 6.20 8.48 21.01
C ASP A 21 5.86 8.64 19.52
N ASP A 22 5.16 7.64 18.99
CA ASP A 22 4.77 7.52 17.58
C ASP A 22 3.98 8.73 17.07
N LYS A 23 3.05 9.26 17.87
CA LYS A 23 2.22 10.41 17.49
C LYS A 23 3.08 11.66 17.36
N ASN A 24 3.88 11.98 18.37
CA ASN A 24 4.80 13.11 18.33
C ASN A 24 5.88 12.95 17.24
N ARG A 25 6.32 11.73 16.96
CA ARG A 25 7.26 11.43 15.88
C ARG A 25 6.63 11.71 14.51
N ALA A 26 5.41 11.25 14.26
CA ALA A 26 4.69 11.51 13.01
C ALA A 26 4.43 13.02 12.80
N ILE A 27 3.99 13.73 13.84
CA ILE A 27 3.76 15.19 13.78
C ILE A 27 5.08 15.93 13.51
N THR A 28 6.15 15.56 14.23
CA THR A 28 7.47 16.14 14.03
C THR A 28 8.00 15.87 12.63
N PHE A 29 7.86 14.65 12.11
CA PHE A 29 8.23 14.30 10.74
C PHE A 29 7.53 15.21 9.73
N SER A 30 6.20 15.35 9.81
CA SER A 30 5.43 16.20 8.90
C SER A 30 5.88 17.66 8.95
N LYS A 31 6.10 18.21 10.15
CA LYS A 31 6.57 19.59 10.33
C LYS A 31 8.00 19.79 9.81
N ARG A 32 8.93 18.87 10.12
CA ARG A 32 10.32 18.96 9.69
C ARG A 32 10.44 18.77 8.18
N LYS A 33 9.74 17.79 7.60
CA LYS A 33 9.66 17.57 6.16
C LYS A 33 9.25 18.85 5.42
N SER A 34 8.14 19.46 5.83
CA SER A 34 7.68 20.73 5.23
C SER A 34 8.72 21.85 5.34
N ARG A 35 9.36 21.99 6.51
CA ARG A 35 10.42 23.02 6.72
C ARG A 35 11.66 22.76 5.88
N ILE A 36 12.10 21.51 5.78
CA ILE A 36 13.26 21.11 4.97
C ILE A 36 12.97 21.37 3.49
N PHE A 37 11.79 20.97 3.00
CA PHE A 37 11.39 21.21 1.60
C PHE A 37 11.34 22.71 1.28
N LYS A 38 10.80 23.52 2.20
CA LYS A 38 10.82 24.97 2.05
C LYS A 38 12.26 25.50 1.96
N LYS A 39 13.17 25.03 2.82
CA LYS A 39 14.57 25.45 2.78
C LYS A 39 15.32 25.00 1.53
N ALA A 40 15.03 23.79 1.03
CA ALA A 40 15.58 23.30 -0.22
C ALA A 40 15.12 24.15 -1.41
N SER A 41 13.84 24.53 -1.44
CA SER A 41 13.29 25.45 -2.46
C SER A 41 13.88 26.85 -2.39
N GLU A 42 13.99 27.42 -1.19
CA GLU A 42 14.67 28.71 -0.99
C GLU A 42 16.13 28.64 -1.48
N LEU A 43 16.85 27.57 -1.16
CA LEU A 43 18.24 27.36 -1.58
C LEU A 43 18.35 27.29 -3.11
N ALA A 44 17.56 26.41 -3.76
CA ALA A 44 17.56 26.26 -5.21
C ALA A 44 17.27 27.60 -5.91
N THR A 45 16.29 28.35 -5.40
CA THR A 45 15.91 29.66 -5.96
C THR A 45 17.02 30.69 -5.83
N LEU A 46 17.66 30.77 -4.64
CA LEU A 46 18.66 31.80 -4.35
C LEU A 46 19.98 31.56 -5.08
N THR A 47 20.39 30.30 -5.23
CA THR A 47 21.71 29.96 -5.78
C THR A 47 21.65 29.41 -7.19
N SER A 48 20.45 29.19 -7.75
CA SER A 48 20.25 28.44 -9.00
C SER A 48 20.88 27.04 -8.98
N ALA A 49 21.14 26.49 -7.79
CA ALA A 49 21.67 25.15 -7.63
C ALA A 49 20.58 24.11 -7.88
N LYS A 50 20.98 22.98 -8.48
CA LYS A 50 20.13 21.79 -8.57
C LYS A 50 20.06 21.13 -7.20
N VAL A 51 18.87 21.05 -6.61
CA VAL A 51 18.68 20.55 -5.23
C VAL A 51 17.65 19.44 -5.22
N GLY A 52 18.01 18.29 -4.65
CA GLY A 52 17.13 17.15 -4.44
C GLY A 52 17.12 16.71 -2.97
N VAL A 53 15.93 16.39 -2.45
CA VAL A 53 15.74 15.86 -1.09
C VAL A 53 14.80 14.67 -1.17
N VAL A 54 15.18 13.55 -0.54
CA VAL A 54 14.35 12.35 -0.40
C VAL A 54 14.23 11.99 1.09
N MET A 55 13.02 11.72 1.56
CA MET A 55 12.72 11.36 2.94
C MET A 55 11.74 10.18 2.98
N PHE A 56 11.97 9.24 3.90
CA PHE A 56 11.05 8.12 4.14
C PHE A 56 10.34 8.31 5.47
N SER A 57 9.02 8.08 5.50
CA SER A 57 8.29 7.99 6.77
C SER A 57 8.66 6.72 7.53
N SER A 58 8.22 6.61 8.78
CA SER A 58 8.35 5.37 9.55
C SER A 58 7.61 4.18 8.92
N LEU A 59 6.66 4.43 8.01
CA LEU A 59 5.96 3.41 7.22
C LEU A 59 6.66 3.10 5.89
N GLY A 60 7.85 3.67 5.64
CA GLY A 60 8.59 3.47 4.40
C GLY A 60 8.03 4.23 3.20
N GLN A 61 7.06 5.13 3.39
CA GLN A 61 6.52 5.94 2.29
C GLN A 61 7.53 7.03 1.90
N PRO A 62 7.94 7.12 0.62
CA PRO A 62 8.85 8.14 0.14
C PRO A 62 8.16 9.49 -0.02
N TYR A 63 8.90 10.55 0.24
CA TYR A 63 8.56 11.94 -0.05
C TYR A 63 9.79 12.61 -0.66
N SER A 64 9.60 13.34 -1.75
CA SER A 64 10.69 14.03 -2.44
C SER A 64 10.39 15.51 -2.68
N PHE A 65 11.47 16.27 -2.82
CA PHE A 65 11.50 17.59 -3.40
C PHE A 65 12.67 17.62 -4.39
N GLY A 66 12.47 18.21 -5.56
CA GLY A 66 13.53 18.41 -6.54
C GLY A 66 13.30 19.70 -7.31
N ASP A 67 14.39 20.40 -7.63
CA ASP A 67 14.39 21.55 -8.52
C ASP A 67 15.46 21.34 -9.62
N PRO A 68 15.05 21.21 -10.90
CA PRO A 68 13.71 21.39 -11.46
C PRO A 68 12.74 20.21 -11.21
N SER A 69 13.23 18.98 -11.12
CA SER A 69 12.47 17.80 -10.68
C SER A 69 13.41 16.83 -9.94
N ILE A 70 12.87 15.87 -9.19
CA ILE A 70 13.72 14.91 -8.47
C ILE A 70 14.41 13.96 -9.45
N GLU A 71 13.73 13.63 -10.55
CA GLU A 71 14.25 12.81 -11.64
C GLU A 71 15.41 13.50 -12.34
N ASP A 72 15.29 14.79 -12.64
CA ASP A 72 16.36 15.56 -13.30
C ASP A 72 17.61 15.68 -12.41
N VAL A 73 17.42 15.95 -11.11
CA VAL A 73 18.53 16.03 -10.15
C VAL A 73 19.21 14.67 -10.01
N PHE A 74 18.42 13.59 -9.95
CA PHE A 74 18.95 12.23 -9.87
C PHE A 74 19.74 11.86 -11.13
N ASN A 75 19.18 12.11 -12.32
CA ASN A 75 19.84 11.82 -13.58
C ASN A 75 21.15 12.60 -13.73
N LEU A 76 21.17 13.87 -13.34
CA LEU A 76 22.39 14.67 -13.33
C LEU A 76 23.47 14.03 -12.46
N PHE A 77 23.13 13.64 -11.24
CA PHE A 77 24.08 13.00 -10.33
C PHE A 77 24.59 11.65 -10.86
N MET A 78 23.73 10.85 -11.48
CA MET A 78 24.12 9.56 -12.07
C MET A 78 24.95 9.70 -13.34
N LEU A 79 24.72 10.74 -14.14
CA LEU A 79 25.49 11.03 -15.35
C LEU A 79 26.85 11.68 -15.02
N GLU A 80 26.90 12.56 -14.02
CA GLU A 80 28.13 13.21 -13.54
C GLU A 80 28.98 12.28 -12.66
N GLY A 81 28.37 11.28 -12.00
CA GLY A 81 29.03 10.25 -11.21
C GLY A 81 29.87 9.25 -11.99
N ASN A 82 29.88 9.31 -13.33
CA ASN A 82 30.76 8.51 -14.19
C ASN A 82 32.17 9.12 -14.36
N GLN A 83 32.60 10.01 -13.47
CA GLN A 83 34.04 10.22 -13.25
C GLN A 83 34.59 9.00 -12.50
N PRO A 84 35.71 8.39 -12.94
CA PRO A 84 36.22 7.15 -12.37
C PRO A 84 36.84 7.44 -11.01
N SER A 85 36.04 7.35 -9.94
CA SER A 85 36.55 7.39 -8.57
C SER A 85 35.85 6.36 -7.68
N ASP A 86 36.59 5.28 -7.47
CA ASP A 86 36.49 4.16 -6.54
C ASP A 86 35.28 3.20 -6.64
N ASP A 87 35.58 2.00 -7.14
CA ASP A 87 34.68 1.04 -7.80
C ASP A 87 33.90 0.10 -6.85
N THR A 88 34.09 0.23 -5.53
CA THR A 88 33.61 -0.82 -4.60
C THR A 88 32.21 -0.53 -4.03
N THR A 89 31.88 0.72 -3.71
CA THR A 89 30.60 1.10 -3.08
C THR A 89 29.45 1.29 -4.08
N ASN A 90 29.75 1.63 -5.33
CA ASN A 90 28.73 1.79 -6.38
C ASN A 90 28.15 0.44 -6.84
N HIS A 91 28.96 -0.62 -6.86
CA HIS A 91 28.52 -1.95 -7.28
C HIS A 91 27.46 -2.55 -6.35
N ASP A 92 27.64 -2.41 -5.03
CA ASP A 92 26.71 -2.96 -4.04
C ASP A 92 25.34 -2.28 -4.08
N VAL A 93 25.32 -0.95 -4.26
CA VAL A 93 24.08 -0.16 -4.38
C VAL A 93 23.37 -0.49 -5.70
N GLU A 94 24.11 -0.62 -6.79
CA GLU A 94 23.56 -0.99 -8.10
C GLU A 94 23.00 -2.42 -8.08
N ALA A 95 23.71 -3.38 -7.50
CA ALA A 95 23.28 -4.76 -7.33
C ALA A 95 22.02 -4.84 -6.46
N TYR A 96 21.95 -4.08 -5.37
CA TYR A 96 20.76 -4.01 -4.51
C TYR A 96 19.55 -3.43 -5.26
N CYS A 97 19.75 -2.34 -6.01
CA CYS A 97 18.72 -1.74 -6.85
C CYS A 97 18.20 -2.72 -7.91
N LYS A 98 19.11 -3.39 -8.64
CA LYS A 98 18.78 -4.41 -9.63
C LYS A 98 18.00 -5.58 -9.01
N MET A 99 18.46 -6.11 -7.87
CA MET A 99 17.79 -7.19 -7.15
C MET A 99 16.35 -6.81 -6.75
N ARG A 100 16.16 -5.59 -6.25
CA ARG A 100 14.83 -5.13 -5.82
C ARG A 100 13.90 -4.91 -7.02
N ILE A 101 14.41 -4.38 -8.14
CA ILE A 101 13.65 -4.23 -9.39
C ILE A 101 13.23 -5.61 -9.91
N LEU A 102 14.15 -6.57 -9.98
CA LEU A 102 13.87 -7.93 -10.45
C LEU A 102 12.82 -8.62 -9.58
N LYS A 103 12.91 -8.49 -8.25
CA LYS A 103 11.92 -9.03 -7.33
C LYS A 103 10.53 -8.41 -7.53
N LEU A 104 10.47 -7.12 -7.82
CA LEU A 104 9.21 -6.43 -8.09
C LEU A 104 8.59 -6.90 -9.41
N VAL A 105 9.41 -7.07 -10.45
CA VAL A 105 8.97 -7.60 -11.76
C VAL A 105 8.41 -9.03 -11.60
N GLN A 106 9.11 -9.92 -10.90
CA GLN A 106 8.62 -11.28 -10.64
C GLN A 106 7.29 -11.30 -9.89
N ASN A 107 7.13 -10.44 -8.89
CA ASN A 107 5.87 -10.32 -8.16
C ASN A 107 4.75 -9.82 -9.08
N HIS A 108 5.04 -8.85 -9.95
CA HIS A 108 4.08 -8.32 -10.91
C HIS A 108 3.62 -9.42 -11.89
N ASP A 109 4.54 -10.20 -12.44
CA ASP A 109 4.22 -11.31 -13.36
C ASP A 109 3.38 -12.38 -12.66
N THR A 110 3.71 -12.71 -11.40
CA THR A 110 2.92 -13.64 -10.59
C THR A 110 1.48 -13.15 -10.39
N LEU A 111 1.31 -11.85 -10.10
CA LEU A 111 -0.02 -11.25 -9.91
C LEU A 111 -0.81 -11.20 -11.22
N ILE A 112 -0.15 -10.96 -12.36
CA ILE A 112 -0.78 -11.04 -13.68
C ILE A 112 -1.33 -12.44 -13.92
N HIS A 113 -0.52 -13.47 -13.69
CA HIS A 113 -0.97 -14.85 -13.88
C HIS A 113 -2.17 -15.20 -12.99
N GLN A 114 -2.14 -14.80 -11.72
CA GLN A 114 -3.28 -15.01 -10.81
C GLN A 114 -4.54 -14.27 -11.28
N LEU A 115 -4.39 -13.06 -11.81
CA LEU A 115 -5.51 -12.29 -12.33
C LEU A 115 -6.11 -12.95 -13.56
N ASP A 116 -5.28 -13.48 -14.45
CA ASP A 116 -5.73 -14.19 -15.65
C ASP A 116 -6.45 -15.49 -15.29
N ASP A 117 -5.94 -16.25 -14.32
CA ASP A 117 -6.63 -17.43 -13.79
C ASP A 117 -8.02 -17.10 -13.24
N VAL A 118 -8.14 -16.00 -12.47
CA VAL A 118 -9.43 -15.54 -11.93
C VAL A 118 -10.36 -15.09 -13.05
N LYS A 119 -9.85 -14.40 -14.08
CA LYS A 119 -10.64 -13.98 -15.24
C LYS A 119 -11.16 -15.18 -16.02
N GLU A 120 -10.33 -16.19 -16.27
CA GLU A 120 -10.74 -17.42 -16.97
C GLU A 120 -11.80 -18.19 -16.17
N ARG A 121 -11.63 -18.32 -14.84
CA ARG A 121 -12.67 -18.88 -13.97
C ARG A 121 -13.97 -18.07 -14.06
N GLY A 122 -13.88 -16.75 -14.09
CA GLY A 122 -15.03 -15.86 -14.27
C GLY A 122 -15.74 -16.07 -15.61
N LYS A 123 -15.01 -16.25 -16.71
CA LYS A 123 -15.59 -16.60 -18.03
C LYS A 123 -16.27 -17.95 -18.00
N MET A 124 -15.63 -18.98 -17.43
CA MET A 124 -16.23 -20.31 -17.29
C MET A 124 -17.53 -20.26 -16.48
N LEU A 125 -17.55 -19.54 -15.35
CA LEU A 125 -18.75 -19.37 -14.54
C LEU A 125 -19.87 -18.65 -15.30
N LYS A 126 -19.53 -17.61 -16.08
CA LYS A 126 -20.49 -16.92 -16.96
C LYS A 126 -21.06 -17.84 -18.04
N GLU A 127 -20.25 -18.68 -18.67
CA GLU A 127 -20.74 -19.64 -19.67
C GLU A 127 -21.58 -20.77 -19.02
N ILE A 128 -21.23 -21.24 -17.83
CA ILE A 128 -22.04 -22.23 -17.08
C ILE A 128 -23.42 -21.65 -16.68
N THR A 129 -23.49 -20.34 -16.44
CA THR A 129 -24.75 -19.63 -16.09
C THR A 129 -25.53 -19.16 -17.32
N LYS A 130 -24.88 -18.98 -18.47
CA LYS A 130 -25.49 -18.57 -19.75
C LYS A 130 -26.23 -19.74 -20.40
N GLY A 131 -27.39 -20.07 -19.85
CA GLY A 131 -28.29 -21.11 -20.38
C GLY A 131 -28.99 -21.95 -19.31
N LYS A 132 -28.63 -21.80 -18.03
CA LYS A 132 -29.39 -22.39 -16.92
C LYS A 132 -30.51 -21.45 -16.50
N THR A 133 -31.67 -21.53 -17.16
CA THR A 133 -32.97 -21.16 -16.56
C THR A 133 -33.38 -22.21 -15.53
N SER A 134 -32.57 -22.34 -14.49
CA SER A 134 -32.99 -23.01 -13.27
C SER A 134 -32.67 -22.02 -12.16
N GLN A 135 -33.56 -21.05 -12.00
CA GLN A 135 -33.58 -20.09 -10.92
C GLN A 135 -33.63 -20.90 -9.61
N GLY A 136 -32.46 -21.23 -9.08
CA GLY A 136 -32.34 -21.89 -7.80
C GLY A 136 -32.93 -20.96 -6.75
N TRP A 137 -33.67 -21.49 -5.80
CA TRP A 137 -34.30 -20.70 -4.74
C TRP A 137 -33.28 -19.87 -3.93
N TRP A 138 -31.98 -20.20 -4.00
CA TRP A 138 -30.87 -19.46 -3.38
C TRP A 138 -30.38 -18.25 -4.19
N GLU A 139 -30.84 -18.04 -5.43
CA GLU A 139 -30.45 -16.91 -6.29
C GLU A 139 -31.47 -15.75 -6.25
N TYR A 140 -32.51 -15.85 -5.42
CA TYR A 140 -33.49 -14.80 -5.27
C TYR A 140 -32.93 -13.64 -4.41
N PRO A 141 -33.00 -12.37 -4.86
CA PRO A 141 -32.50 -11.23 -4.10
C PRO A 141 -33.15 -11.16 -2.71
N THR A 142 -32.34 -11.10 -1.65
CA THR A 142 -32.84 -11.10 -0.27
C THR A 142 -33.70 -9.88 0.07
N ASN A 143 -33.59 -8.80 -0.72
CA ASN A 143 -34.35 -7.57 -0.54
C ASN A 143 -35.83 -7.71 -0.93
N ASP A 144 -36.18 -8.74 -1.71
CA ASP A 144 -37.53 -8.94 -2.24
C ASP A 144 -38.30 -10.06 -1.50
N LEU A 145 -37.75 -10.60 -0.41
CA LEU A 145 -38.33 -11.70 0.38
C LEU A 145 -39.07 -11.19 1.61
N ASN A 146 -40.25 -11.74 1.90
CA ASN A 146 -40.95 -11.48 3.15
C ASN A 146 -40.34 -12.28 4.32
N ALA A 147 -40.70 -11.93 5.56
CA ALA A 147 -40.11 -12.52 6.77
C ALA A 147 -40.28 -14.06 6.84
N GLU A 148 -41.41 -14.59 6.34
CA GLU A 148 -41.68 -16.03 6.37
C GLU A 148 -40.83 -16.77 5.31
N GLN A 149 -40.70 -16.19 4.11
CA GLN A 149 -39.84 -16.73 3.06
C GLN A 149 -38.37 -16.71 3.46
N LEU A 150 -37.92 -15.64 4.15
CA LEU A 150 -36.55 -15.56 4.66
C LEU A 150 -36.28 -16.64 5.71
N ARG A 151 -37.28 -16.95 6.57
CA ARG A 151 -37.19 -18.02 7.57
C ARG A 151 -37.13 -19.41 6.92
N GLN A 152 -37.91 -19.64 5.86
CA GLN A 152 -37.85 -20.89 5.09
C GLN A 152 -36.49 -21.06 4.40
N MET A 153 -35.91 -19.97 3.90
CA MET A 153 -34.58 -19.95 3.30
C MET A 153 -33.50 -20.34 4.33
N ASP A 154 -33.56 -19.77 5.52
CA ASP A 154 -32.63 -20.05 6.62
C ASP A 154 -32.65 -21.53 7.04
N VAL A 155 -33.85 -22.09 7.21
CA VAL A 155 -34.04 -23.52 7.51
C VAL A 155 -33.47 -24.42 6.41
N ALA A 156 -33.65 -24.04 5.14
CA ALA A 156 -33.11 -24.79 4.01
C ALA A 156 -31.56 -24.71 3.96
N PHE A 157 -30.97 -23.55 4.27
CA PHE A 157 -29.52 -23.39 4.39
C PHE A 157 -28.93 -24.22 5.53
N GLU A 158 -29.57 -24.25 6.70
CA GLU A 158 -29.13 -25.11 7.79
C GLU A 158 -29.13 -26.59 7.38
N LYS A 159 -30.18 -27.03 6.70
CA LYS A 159 -30.30 -28.42 6.24
C LYS A 159 -29.21 -28.76 5.23
N LEU A 160 -28.93 -27.87 4.28
CA LEU A 160 -27.87 -28.04 3.31
C LEU A 160 -26.49 -28.08 3.99
N SER A 161 -26.24 -27.15 4.92
CA SER A 161 -25.00 -27.10 5.70
C SER A 161 -24.77 -28.39 6.48
N LYS A 162 -25.79 -28.90 7.20
CA LYS A 162 -25.72 -30.19 7.92
C LYS A 162 -25.40 -31.35 6.96
N THR A 163 -25.98 -31.34 5.76
CA THR A 163 -25.75 -32.37 4.74
C THR A 163 -24.34 -32.30 4.13
N MET A 164 -23.82 -31.09 3.91
CA MET A 164 -22.45 -30.87 3.43
C MET A 164 -21.42 -31.34 4.46
N HIS A 165 -21.63 -30.99 5.74
CA HIS A 165 -20.78 -31.43 6.84
C HIS A 165 -20.80 -32.95 7.00
N SER A 166 -21.96 -33.60 6.90
CA SER A 166 -22.04 -35.07 6.99
C SER A 166 -21.31 -35.76 5.83
N LYS A 167 -21.44 -35.24 4.60
CA LYS A 167 -20.73 -35.78 3.42
C LYS A 167 -19.22 -35.56 3.47
N LEU A 168 -18.77 -34.39 3.95
CA LEU A 168 -17.35 -34.11 4.17
C LEU A 168 -16.75 -35.06 5.21
N ASN A 169 -17.46 -35.27 6.33
CA ASN A 169 -17.03 -36.20 7.37
C ASN A 169 -17.02 -37.66 6.87
N GLN A 170 -18.00 -38.07 6.05
CA GLN A 170 -17.97 -39.40 5.41
C GLN A 170 -16.77 -39.60 4.47
N LYS A 171 -16.40 -38.58 3.69
CA LYS A 171 -15.21 -38.66 2.82
C LYS A 171 -13.90 -38.68 3.61
N ASN A 172 -13.85 -38.02 4.76
CA ASN A 172 -12.67 -38.01 5.63
C ASN A 172 -12.50 -39.31 6.45
N LEU A 173 -13.53 -40.15 6.57
CA LEU A 173 -13.47 -41.47 7.22
C LEU A 173 -13.28 -42.65 6.25
N GLY A 174 -13.07 -42.37 4.96
CA GLY A 174 -12.84 -43.37 3.92
C GLY A 174 -11.39 -43.42 3.42
N VAL A 175 -10.42 -43.40 4.34
CA VAL A 175 -9.02 -43.78 4.09
C VAL A 175 -8.70 -45.01 4.92
#